data_AF-A0A087L1M7-F1
#
_entry.id   AF-A0A087L1M7-F1
#
_cell.length_a   1.000
_cell.length_b   1.000
_cell.length_c   1.000
_cell.angle_alpha   90.00
_cell.angle_beta   90.00
_cell.angle_gamma   90.00
#
_symmetry.space_group_name_H-M   'P 1'
#
loop_
_entity.id
_entity.type
_entity.pdbx_description
1 polymer ?
#
loop_
_entity_poly.entity_id
_entity_poly.type
_entity_poly.pdbx_seq_one_letter_code
_entity_poly.pdbx_strand_id
1 'polypeptide(L)'
;MGRSRIRDLVEFSEHKLGVDAETGEEIIQAVWRFKDSVKQSPEALDAIAELTAGKEGIKLKLHDSRGAIKQIGEMQGWEAPKKTEVTGAGGGPIQTETVNMTPDEAAEAYRKMMG
;
A
#
# COMPACT_ATOMS: atom_id res chain seq x y z
N MET A 1 -9.54 1.98 -11.09
CA MET A 1 -8.44 1.98 -10.11
C MET A 1 -7.31 1.04 -10.55
N GLY A 2 -6.12 1.58 -10.83
CA GLY A 2 -4.88 1.02 -10.26
C GLY A 2 -4.07 -0.04 -11.02
N ARG A 3 -3.95 0.00 -12.35
CA ARG A 3 -2.90 -0.77 -13.07
C ARG A 3 -1.91 0.09 -13.86
N SER A 4 -1.95 1.41 -13.68
CA SER A 4 -1.02 2.32 -14.36
C SER A 4 0.41 1.98 -13.96
N ARG A 5 1.24 1.63 -14.95
CA ARG A 5 2.67 1.38 -14.75
C ARG A 5 3.45 2.66 -15.04
N ILE A 6 4.68 2.72 -14.55
CA ILE A 6 5.55 3.87 -14.82
C ILE A 6 5.75 4.14 -16.32
N ARG A 7 5.74 3.09 -17.16
CA ARG A 7 5.85 3.20 -18.63
C ARG A 7 4.59 3.77 -19.30
N ASP A 8 3.45 3.67 -18.65
CA ASP A 8 2.19 4.23 -19.13
C ASP A 8 2.13 5.73 -18.80
N LEU A 9 2.88 6.15 -17.77
CA LEU A 9 2.91 7.51 -17.26
C LEU A 9 4.05 8.33 -17.87
N VAL A 10 5.23 7.73 -18.00
CA VAL A 10 6.48 8.43 -18.30
C VAL A 10 7.09 7.94 -19.60
N GLU A 11 7.53 8.88 -20.43
CA GLU A 11 8.43 8.66 -21.55
C GLU A 11 9.85 9.00 -21.12
N PHE A 12 10.77 8.09 -21.37
CA PHE A 12 12.21 8.32 -21.23
C PHE A 12 12.78 8.53 -22.63
N SER A 13 13.49 9.63 -22.83
CA SER A 13 14.10 9.99 -24.10
C SER A 13 15.46 10.61 -23.86
N GLU A 14 16.42 10.31 -24.72
CA GLU A 14 17.70 11.01 -24.71
C GLU A 14 17.58 12.28 -25.55
N HIS A 15 18.03 13.40 -24.99
CA HIS A 15 18.07 14.66 -25.71
C HIS A 15 19.49 15.20 -25.73
N LYS A 16 19.94 15.61 -26.91
CA LYS A 16 21.23 16.28 -27.08
C LYS A 16 21.08 17.72 -26.59
N LEU A 17 21.63 18.00 -25.41
CA LEU A 17 21.58 19.33 -24.80
C LEU A 17 22.58 20.32 -25.41
N GLY A 18 23.63 19.80 -26.04
CA GLY A 18 24.63 20.63 -26.66
C GLY A 18 25.90 19.86 -26.96
N VAL A 19 26.97 20.62 -27.15
CA VAL A 19 28.31 20.11 -27.35
C VAL A 19 29.17 20.68 -26.24
N ASP A 20 29.97 19.84 -25.61
CA ASP A 20 30.91 20.25 -24.59
C ASP A 20 31.92 21.25 -25.19
N ALA A 21 32.09 22.38 -24.52
CA ALA A 21 32.89 23.49 -25.04
C ALA A 21 34.40 23.22 -25.04
N GLU A 22 34.87 22.22 -24.28
CA GLU A 22 36.28 21.86 -24.16
C GLU A 22 36.62 20.60 -24.97
N THR A 23 35.76 19.58 -24.98
CA THR A 23 36.03 18.30 -25.66
C THR A 23 35.40 18.19 -27.05
N GLY A 24 34.41 19.03 -27.37
CA GLY A 24 33.67 18.93 -28.63
C GLY A 24 32.74 17.72 -28.71
N GLU A 25 32.57 16.97 -27.61
CA GLU A 25 31.71 15.80 -27.54
C GLU A 25 30.24 16.17 -27.31
N GLU A 26 29.31 15.34 -27.80
CA GLU A 26 27.89 15.57 -27.61
C GLU A 26 27.48 15.30 -26.17
N ILE A 27 26.87 16.30 -25.52
CA ILE A 27 26.29 16.12 -24.20
C ILE A 27 24.87 15.56 -24.39
N ILE A 28 24.73 14.27 -24.18
CA ILE A 28 23.45 13.55 -24.19
C ILE A 28 22.96 13.42 -22.75
N GLN A 29 21.76 13.95 -22.46
CA GLN A 29 21.12 13.77 -21.16
C GLN A 29 19.85 12.93 -21.32
N ALA A 30 19.69 11.96 -20.43
CA ALA A 30 18.42 11.27 -20.27
C ALA A 30 17.39 12.25 -19.70
N VAL A 31 16.40 12.59 -20.52
CA VAL A 31 15.25 13.40 -20.14
C VAL A 31 14.04 12.49 -20.03
N TRP A 32 13.07 12.90 -19.23
CA TRP A 32 11.83 12.16 -19.14
C TRP A 32 10.68 13.15 -18.92
N ARG A 33 9.51 12.75 -19.38
CA ARG A 33 8.30 13.58 -19.37
C ARG A 33 7.08 12.73 -19.11
N PHE A 34 6.04 13.32 -18.52
CA PHE A 34 4.73 12.68 -18.54
C PHE A 34 4.19 12.66 -19.96
N LYS A 35 3.63 11.52 -20.38
CA LYS A 35 2.91 11.43 -21.64
C LYS A 35 1.73 12.40 -21.63
N ASP A 36 1.46 13.05 -22.75
CA ASP A 36 0.32 13.98 -22.83
C ASP A 36 -1.02 13.26 -22.63
N SER A 37 -1.11 11.98 -22.97
CA SER A 37 -2.28 11.13 -22.67
C SER A 37 -2.58 11.01 -21.17
N VAL A 38 -1.58 11.10 -20.30
CA VAL A 38 -1.75 11.01 -18.84
C VAL A 38 -2.46 12.24 -18.31
N LYS A 39 -2.18 13.41 -18.88
CA LYS A 39 -2.87 14.66 -18.51
C LYS A 39 -4.35 14.63 -18.86
N GLN A 40 -4.74 13.77 -19.79
CA GLN A 40 -6.12 13.60 -20.24
C GLN A 40 -6.86 12.46 -19.54
N SER A 41 -6.16 11.63 -18.75
CA SER A 41 -6.77 10.56 -17.95
C SER A 41 -6.68 10.91 -16.46
N PRO A 42 -7.79 11.35 -15.85
CA PRO A 42 -7.85 11.56 -14.40
C PRO A 42 -7.39 10.34 -13.62
N GLU A 43 -7.73 9.13 -14.08
CA GLU A 43 -7.40 7.87 -13.42
C GLU A 43 -5.88 7.57 -13.44
N ALA A 44 -5.17 8.06 -14.45
CA ALA A 44 -3.72 7.92 -14.55
C ALA A 44 -3.01 8.88 -13.59
N LEU A 45 -3.56 10.08 -13.38
CA LEU A 45 -3.07 11.03 -12.38
C LEU A 45 -3.32 10.53 -10.96
N ASP A 46 -4.50 9.96 -10.70
CA ASP A 46 -4.86 9.37 -9.39
C ASP A 46 -3.97 8.18 -8.99
N ALA A 47 -3.26 7.57 -9.95
CA ALA A 47 -2.30 6.51 -9.65
C ALA A 47 -0.99 7.03 -9.00
N ILE A 48 -0.73 8.34 -9.09
CA ILE A 48 0.47 8.99 -8.57
C ILE A 48 0.28 9.27 -7.07
N ALA A 49 1.11 8.63 -6.24
CA ALA A 49 1.09 8.82 -4.80
C ALA A 49 1.95 10.02 -4.36
N GLU A 50 3.09 10.25 -5.03
CA GLU A 50 3.99 11.35 -4.70
C GLU A 50 4.80 11.78 -5.93
N LEU A 51 4.94 13.09 -6.12
CA LEU A 51 5.79 13.70 -7.14
C LEU A 51 6.67 14.78 -6.49
N THR A 52 7.98 14.58 -6.48
CA THR A 52 8.93 15.51 -5.85
C THR A 52 10.04 15.87 -6.83
N ALA A 53 10.12 17.14 -7.25
CA ALA A 53 11.22 17.65 -8.07
C ALA A 53 12.32 18.26 -7.18
N GLY A 54 13.48 17.61 -7.11
CA GLY A 54 14.63 18.05 -6.31
C GLY A 54 15.87 18.36 -7.16
N LYS A 55 16.97 18.73 -6.49
CA LYS A 55 18.26 19.04 -7.13
C LYS A 55 18.84 17.86 -7.93
N GLU A 56 18.55 16.62 -7.53
CA GLU A 56 19.05 15.40 -8.17
C GLU A 56 18.10 14.82 -9.24
N GLY A 57 16.99 15.53 -9.53
CA GLY A 57 15.96 15.06 -10.44
C GLY A 57 14.62 14.87 -9.72
N ILE A 58 13.69 14.15 -10.37
CA ILE A 58 12.34 13.99 -9.83
C ILE A 58 12.13 12.56 -9.35
N LYS A 59 11.52 12.47 -8.18
CA LYS A 59 11.08 11.23 -7.55
C LYS A 59 9.60 11.05 -7.79
N LEU A 60 9.22 9.93 -8.41
CA LEU A 60 7.84 9.53 -8.65
C LEU A 60 7.54 8.27 -7.85
N LYS A 61 6.50 8.31 -7.01
CA LYS A 61 5.93 7.13 -6.34
C LYS A 61 4.52 6.88 -6.85
N LEU A 62 4.20 5.61 -7.07
CA LEU A 62 2.87 5.16 -7.46
C LEU A 62 2.21 4.40 -6.31
N HIS A 63 0.88 4.39 -6.25
CA HIS A 63 0.16 3.54 -5.32
C HIS A 63 0.44 2.05 -5.56
N ASP A 64 0.48 1.25 -4.49
CA ASP A 64 0.70 -0.19 -4.61
C ASP A 64 -0.52 -0.91 -5.19
N SER A 65 -0.46 -1.15 -6.50
CA SER A 65 -1.47 -1.92 -7.23
C SER A 65 -1.65 -3.35 -6.71
N ARG A 66 -0.62 -3.96 -6.11
CA ARG A 66 -0.68 -5.35 -5.65
C ARG A 66 -1.47 -5.47 -4.35
N GLY A 67 -1.25 -4.56 -3.41
CA GLY A 67 -2.08 -4.42 -2.21
C GLY A 67 -3.55 -4.19 -2.53
N ALA A 68 -3.84 -3.35 -3.53
CA ALA A 68 -5.22 -3.12 -3.97
C ALA A 68 -5.89 -4.39 -4.54
N ILE A 69 -5.18 -5.18 -5.36
CA ILE A 69 -5.70 -6.46 -5.87
C ILE A 69 -6.01 -7.42 -4.73
N LYS A 70 -5.15 -7.49 -3.71
CA LYS A 70 -5.38 -8.34 -2.54
C LYS A 70 -6.62 -7.92 -1.76
N GLN A 71 -6.78 -6.62 -1.49
CA GLN A 71 -7.97 -6.11 -0.80
C GLN A 71 -9.26 -6.41 -1.59
N ILE A 72 -9.23 -6.25 -2.92
CA ILE A 72 -10.37 -6.60 -3.78
C ILE A 72 -10.66 -8.10 -3.72
N GLY A 73 -9.63 -8.95 -3.75
CA GLY A 73 -9.78 -10.41 -3.62
C GLY A 73 -10.35 -10.84 -2.26
N GLU A 74 -9.92 -10.20 -1.18
CA GLU A 74 -10.45 -10.38 0.17
C GLU A 74 -11.94 -9.99 0.23
N MET A 75 -12.32 -8.84 -0.36
CA MET A 75 -13.73 -8.39 -0.40
C MET A 75 -14.62 -9.28 -1.28
N GLN A 76 -14.09 -9.85 -2.36
CA GLN A 76 -14.83 -10.77 -3.23
C GLN A 76 -14.84 -12.22 -2.73
N GLY A 77 -14.18 -12.52 -1.61
CA GLY A 77 -14.12 -13.87 -1.05
C GLY A 77 -13.27 -14.84 -1.88
N TRP A 78 -12.30 -14.34 -2.66
CA TRP A 78 -11.36 -15.17 -3.44
C TRP A 78 -10.23 -15.74 -2.57
N GLU A 79 -10.16 -15.36 -1.31
CA GLU A 79 -9.23 -15.92 -0.34
C GLU A 79 -9.59 -17.37 -0.01
N ALA A 80 -8.56 -18.16 0.34
CA ALA A 80 -8.77 -19.50 0.85
C ALA A 80 -9.65 -19.45 2.13
N PRO A 81 -10.52 -20.45 2.35
CA PRO A 81 -11.34 -20.52 3.55
C PRO A 81 -10.47 -20.42 4.80
N LYS A 82 -10.63 -19.33 5.55
CA LYS A 82 -9.93 -19.16 6.83
C LYS A 82 -10.67 -19.99 7.87
N LYS A 83 -9.97 -20.92 8.52
CA LYS A 83 -10.48 -21.59 9.72
C LYS A 83 -10.49 -20.56 10.86
N THR A 84 -11.65 -19.98 11.12
CA THR A 84 -11.88 -19.19 12.33
C THR A 84 -12.46 -20.13 13.38
N GLU A 85 -11.63 -20.54 14.35
CA GLU A 85 -12.13 -21.29 15.51
C GLU A 85 -12.88 -20.31 16.43
N VAL A 86 -14.21 -20.44 16.49
CA VAL A 86 -15.09 -19.74 17.46
C VAL A 86 -15.34 -20.63 18.69
N THR A 87 -14.60 -21.74 18.77
CA THR A 87 -14.66 -22.79 19.79
C THR A 87 -13.43 -22.72 20.70
N GLY A 88 -13.45 -23.39 21.84
CA GLY A 88 -12.23 -23.69 22.60
C GLY A 88 -11.19 -24.40 21.73
N ALA A 89 -9.92 -24.38 22.20
CA ALA A 89 -8.77 -24.86 21.44
C ALA A 89 -9.05 -26.20 20.72
N GLY A 90 -8.85 -26.22 19.39
CA GLY A 90 -9.01 -27.43 18.58
C GLY A 90 -10.46 -27.85 18.33
N GLY A 91 -11.42 -26.93 18.36
CA GLY A 91 -12.84 -27.26 18.13
C GLY A 91 -13.64 -27.59 19.39
N GLY A 92 -13.02 -27.53 20.57
CA GLY A 92 -13.62 -27.96 21.84
C GLY A 92 -14.67 -26.98 22.38
N PRO A 93 -15.53 -27.40 23.32
CA PRO A 93 -16.40 -26.49 24.05
C PRO A 93 -15.56 -25.38 24.71
N ILE A 94 -16.09 -24.15 24.72
CA ILE A 94 -15.49 -23.07 25.50
C ILE A 94 -15.54 -23.50 26.97
N GLN A 95 -14.38 -23.58 27.62
CA GLN A 95 -14.27 -23.93 29.04
C GLN A 95 -14.89 -22.79 29.85
N THR A 96 -16.14 -22.96 30.26
CA THR A 96 -16.81 -22.03 31.19
C THR A 96 -16.66 -22.58 32.60
N GLU A 97 -15.70 -22.05 33.35
CA GLU A 97 -15.64 -22.30 34.80
C GLU A 97 -16.77 -21.53 35.47
N THR A 98 -17.78 -22.25 35.95
CA THR A 98 -18.81 -21.68 36.81
C THR A 98 -18.22 -21.60 38.22
N VAL A 99 -17.65 -20.45 38.57
CA VAL A 99 -17.15 -20.22 39.93
C VAL A 99 -18.33 -19.78 40.79
N ASN A 100 -18.75 -20.64 41.72
CA ASN A 100 -19.71 -20.26 42.77
C ASN A 100 -18.96 -19.40 43.80
N MET A 101 -18.84 -18.10 43.55
CA MET A 101 -18.25 -17.16 44.49
C MET A 101 -19.30 -16.72 45.51
N THR A 102 -18.89 -16.58 46.77
CA THR A 102 -19.73 -15.89 47.76
C THR A 102 -19.83 -14.39 47.41
N PRO A 103 -20.87 -13.66 47.86
CA PRO A 103 -21.04 -12.24 47.54
C PRO A 103 -19.82 -11.37 47.86
N ASP A 104 -19.10 -11.70 48.94
CA ASP A 104 -17.88 -10.99 49.36
C ASP A 104 -16.69 -11.27 48.41
N GLU A 105 -16.49 -12.52 47.99
CA GLU A 105 -15.43 -12.90 47.03
C GLU A 105 -15.69 -12.31 45.63
N ALA A 106 -16.96 -12.22 45.21
CA ALA A 106 -17.34 -11.58 43.96
C ALA A 106 -17.05 -10.07 43.98
N ALA A 107 -17.28 -9.40 45.11
CA ALA A 107 -17.00 -7.97 45.27
C ALA A 107 -15.50 -7.67 45.25
N GLU A 108 -14.66 -8.55 45.80
CA GLU A 108 -13.20 -8.44 45.70
C GLU A 108 -12.69 -8.71 44.29
N ALA A 109 -13.22 -9.72 43.60
CA ALA A 109 -12.90 -10.01 42.20
C ALA A 109 -13.24 -8.83 41.29
N TYR A 110 -14.40 -8.19 41.50
CA TYR A 110 -14.80 -6.99 40.76
C TYR A 110 -13.86 -5.82 41.03
N ARG A 111 -13.48 -5.58 42.30
CA ARG A 111 -12.50 -4.53 42.65
C ARG A 111 -11.14 -4.76 42.02
N LYS A 112 -10.70 -6.01 41.91
CA LYS A 112 -9.42 -6.38 41.29
C LYS A 112 -9.44 -6.25 39.76
N MET A 113 -10.60 -6.42 39.13
CA MET A 113 -10.78 -6.28 37.68
C MET A 113 -10.99 -4.84 37.24
N MET A 114 -11.56 -3.99 38.11
CA MET A 114 -11.85 -2.57 37.88
C MET A 114 -10.76 -1.63 38.41
N GLY A 115 -9.57 -2.15 38.72
CA GLY A 115 -8.42 -1.38 39.22
C GLY A 115 -8.07 -0.19 38.33
#